data_AF-A0A5J4NHQ4-F1
#
_entry.id   AF-A0A5J4NHQ4-F1
#
_cell.length_a   1.000
_cell.length_b   1.000
_cell.length_c   1.000
_cell.angle_alpha   90.00
_cell.angle_beta   90.00
_cell.angle_gamma   90.00
#
_symmetry.space_group_name_H-M   'P 1'
#
loop_
_entity.id
_entity.type
_entity.pdbx_description
1 polymer ?
#
loop_
_entity_poly.entity_id
_entity_poly.type
_entity_poly.pdbx_seq_one_letter_code
_entity_poly.pdbx_strand_id
1 'polypeptide(L)'
;MEASTFNAGPAANRISSGPVELTATKIREMMANAQKTIAERKVQLGLGETHTANGLNIPPGAIPDAETFDKMRRAAQLQAQIAARLNSGILSSYISSETDSRKSKEIPNVIFDEEGKTIDATTGEEIQLTHYTPTLKANLRAKRAQQFKEVLQTNAQKKPQKNLTASPYFDPRLNLKAARRPRKQLTFYEPGKFIQLAQRIRTKYQLQQLQESVAQAVKRTGIASAAKLSTIQPKRVVDETEVPELEWWDVYILRDGVTSYSALNDAAEHGLPTSAVVNKAWITNLVEHPVKLKAPKELSKRPEIPLLLTKKERKKLRRQNRQEAQKERQEKVRLGLMPPPEPKVRLANLMRVLGSDAVQDPSKVEAYVRAQMESRKRAHEASNAARKLTKEQARYKRIKKIKEDTSTIVHVAVYRQA
;
A
#
# COMPACT_ATOMS: atom_id res chain seq x y z
N MET A 1 65.34 47.29 7.44
CA MET A 1 65.90 45.93 7.46
C MET A 1 64.80 45.02 7.99
N GLU A 2 63.84 44.67 7.15
CA GLU A 2 63.87 43.52 6.23
C GLU A 2 63.97 42.16 6.96
N ALA A 3 62.94 41.36 6.69
CA ALA A 3 62.86 39.89 6.66
C ALA A 3 63.06 39.10 7.97
N SER A 4 62.01 38.41 8.41
CA SER A 4 61.84 36.98 8.08
C SER A 4 60.56 36.42 8.68
N THR A 5 59.62 36.11 7.80
CA THR A 5 58.37 35.36 8.02
C THR A 5 58.66 33.89 8.33
N PHE A 6 58.15 33.37 9.45
CA PHE A 6 57.97 31.93 9.65
C PHE A 6 56.48 31.61 9.78
N ASN A 7 56.02 30.76 8.87
CA ASN A 7 54.64 30.42 8.57
C ASN A 7 54.21 29.24 9.47
N ALA A 8 53.33 29.48 10.45
CA ALA A 8 52.68 28.42 11.22
C ALA A 8 51.26 28.20 10.65
N GLY A 9 51.07 27.08 9.95
CA GLY A 9 49.81 26.71 9.32
C GLY A 9 48.66 26.47 10.32
N PRO A 10 47.40 26.51 9.84
CA PRO A 10 46.24 26.39 10.71
C PRO A 10 46.02 24.94 11.17
N ALA A 11 45.62 24.81 12.43
CA ALA A 11 45.34 23.56 13.12
C ALA A 11 44.38 22.65 12.33
N ALA A 12 44.82 21.43 12.06
CA ALA A 12 44.01 20.37 11.50
C ALA A 12 42.97 19.90 12.53
N ASN A 13 41.70 20.21 12.27
CA ASN A 13 40.56 19.65 12.98
C ASN A 13 40.47 18.15 12.67
N ARG A 14 40.81 17.29 13.65
CA ARG A 14 40.63 15.84 13.55
C ARG A 14 39.13 15.51 13.58
N ILE A 15 38.58 15.16 12.42
CA ILE A 15 37.25 14.56 12.31
C ILE A 15 37.35 13.12 12.84
N SER A 16 36.77 12.90 14.01
CA SER A 16 36.51 11.58 14.58
C SER A 16 35.56 10.79 13.68
N SER A 17 36.07 9.83 12.92
CA SER A 17 35.27 8.85 12.18
C SER A 17 34.78 7.74 13.12
N GLY A 18 33.63 7.97 13.77
CA GLY A 18 32.84 6.92 14.39
C GLY A 18 31.98 6.18 13.35
N PRO A 19 31.60 4.90 13.58
CA PRO A 19 30.74 4.16 12.66
C PRO A 19 29.34 4.79 12.67
N VAL A 20 28.87 5.23 11.52
CA VAL A 20 27.52 5.77 11.35
C VAL A 20 26.53 4.60 11.42
N GLU A 21 25.87 4.43 12.56
CA GLU A 21 24.73 3.51 12.69
C GLU A 21 23.60 3.99 11.76
N LEU A 22 23.40 3.25 10.67
CA LEU A 22 22.33 3.53 9.71
C LEU A 22 20.99 3.20 10.36
N THR A 23 20.17 4.21 10.62
CA THR A 23 18.83 4.05 11.18
C THR A 23 17.95 3.17 10.26
N ALA A 24 17.05 2.38 10.85
CA ALA A 24 16.17 1.45 10.10
C ALA A 24 15.34 2.13 8.99
N THR A 25 15.06 3.43 9.14
CA THR A 25 14.41 4.27 8.14
C THR A 25 15.31 4.53 6.93
N LYS A 26 16.60 4.78 7.16
CA LYS A 26 17.62 4.96 6.11
C LYS A 26 17.85 3.67 5.32
N ILE A 27 17.80 2.52 6.00
CA ILE A 27 17.91 1.19 5.37
C ILE A 27 16.69 0.93 4.47
N ARG A 28 15.47 1.28 4.93
CA ARG A 28 14.24 1.14 4.13
C ARG A 28 14.25 2.04 2.90
N GLU A 29 14.72 3.27 3.04
CA GLU A 29 14.89 4.24 1.94
C GLU A 29 15.92 3.74 0.92
N MET A 30 17.06 3.21 1.39
CA MET A 30 18.11 2.64 0.54
C MET A 30 17.61 1.40 -0.23
N MET A 31 16.83 0.53 0.42
CA MET A 31 16.22 -0.65 -0.21
C MET A 31 15.18 -0.27 -1.26
N ALA A 32 14.35 0.75 -0.99
CA ALA A 32 13.37 1.26 -1.96
C ALA A 32 14.05 1.89 -3.18
N ASN A 33 15.14 2.64 -2.97
CA ASN A 33 15.93 3.22 -4.06
C ASN A 33 16.68 2.14 -4.86
N ALA A 34 17.18 1.09 -4.19
CA ALA A 34 17.76 -0.07 -4.87
C ALA A 34 16.72 -0.81 -5.72
N GLN A 35 15.51 -1.00 -5.22
CA GLN A 35 14.41 -1.59 -6.00
C GLN A 35 14.01 -0.73 -7.20
N LYS A 36 13.97 0.59 -7.04
CA LYS A 36 13.67 1.54 -8.12
C LYS A 36 14.74 1.51 -9.22
N THR A 37 16.02 1.52 -8.85
CA THR A 37 17.14 1.46 -9.81
C THR A 37 17.23 0.10 -10.51
N ILE A 38 16.88 -1.00 -9.84
CA ILE A 38 16.76 -2.33 -10.45
C ILE A 38 15.59 -2.36 -11.45
N ALA A 39 14.45 -1.75 -11.12
CA ALA A 39 13.31 -1.64 -12.02
C ALA A 39 13.65 -0.79 -13.27
N GLU A 40 14.32 0.35 -13.09
CA GLU A 40 14.77 1.22 -14.19
C GLU A 40 15.81 0.52 -15.09
N ARG A 41 16.78 -0.22 -14.52
CA ARG A 41 17.73 -1.02 -15.30
C ARG A 41 17.06 -2.20 -16.01
N LYS A 42 16.06 -2.83 -15.40
CA LYS A 42 15.29 -3.93 -16.02
C LYS A 42 14.48 -3.42 -17.22
N VAL A 43 13.99 -2.18 -17.17
CA VAL A 43 13.36 -1.49 -18.29
C VAL A 43 14.37 -1.14 -19.38
N GLN A 44 15.56 -0.62 -19.03
CA GLN A 44 16.64 -0.33 -20.00
C GLN A 44 17.18 -1.58 -20.71
N LEU A 45 17.17 -2.75 -20.05
CA LEU A 45 17.65 -4.01 -20.62
C LEU A 45 16.54 -4.79 -21.37
N GLY A 46 15.30 -4.31 -21.38
CA GLY A 46 14.20 -4.94 -22.15
C GLY A 46 13.73 -6.31 -21.61
N LEU A 47 14.02 -6.64 -20.34
CA LEU A 47 13.62 -7.89 -19.68
C LEU A 47 12.40 -7.71 -18.73
N GLY A 48 11.60 -6.65 -18.93
CA GLY A 48 10.33 -6.44 -18.23
C GLY A 48 9.19 -7.26 -18.86
N GLU A 49 8.38 -7.90 -18.02
CA GLU A 49 7.15 -8.57 -18.45
C GLU A 49 6.28 -7.63 -19.29
N THR A 50 5.91 -8.13 -20.47
CA THR A 50 5.03 -7.49 -21.43
C THR A 50 3.62 -7.36 -20.86
N HIS A 51 3.28 -6.23 -20.25
CA HIS A 51 1.91 -5.71 -20.21
C HIS A 51 1.92 -4.17 -20.19
N THR A 52 1.63 -3.61 -21.37
CA THR A 52 0.88 -2.36 -21.62
C THR A 52 1.20 -1.11 -20.80
N ALA A 53 1.92 -0.14 -21.41
CA ALA A 53 1.44 1.23 -21.65
C ALA A 53 2.55 2.11 -22.25
N ASN A 54 2.23 2.74 -23.39
CA ASN A 54 2.74 4.00 -23.93
C ASN A 54 4.19 4.13 -24.44
N GLY A 55 4.26 4.48 -25.73
CA GLY A 55 5.17 5.51 -26.25
C GLY A 55 6.49 5.02 -26.85
N LEU A 56 6.48 4.69 -28.15
CA LEU A 56 7.70 4.66 -28.95
C LEU A 56 8.16 6.10 -29.17
N ASN A 57 9.25 6.49 -28.51
CA ASN A 57 9.92 7.77 -28.70
C ASN A 57 10.90 7.62 -29.89
N ILE A 58 10.56 8.24 -31.04
CA ILE A 58 11.43 8.30 -32.22
C ILE A 58 11.92 9.75 -32.34
N PRO A 59 13.24 10.01 -32.41
CA PRO A 59 13.77 11.35 -32.63
C PRO A 59 13.35 11.90 -34.02
N PRO A 60 13.06 13.20 -34.15
CA PRO A 60 12.55 13.75 -35.40
C PRO A 60 13.65 13.77 -36.47
N GLY A 61 13.41 13.12 -37.61
CA GLY A 61 14.26 13.23 -38.82
C GLY A 61 14.62 11.92 -39.55
N ALA A 62 14.25 10.73 -39.05
CA ALA A 62 14.56 9.47 -39.72
C ALA A 62 13.39 8.96 -40.57
N ILE A 63 13.65 8.63 -41.85
CA ILE A 63 12.70 7.95 -42.73
C ILE A 63 12.60 6.48 -42.28
N PRO A 64 11.42 5.97 -41.91
CA PRO A 64 11.25 4.63 -41.35
C PRO A 64 11.21 3.52 -42.43
N ASP A 65 11.89 2.40 -42.18
CA ASP A 65 11.94 1.20 -43.03
C ASP A 65 10.55 0.56 -43.24
N ALA A 66 10.35 -0.17 -44.35
CA ALA A 66 9.06 -0.78 -44.73
C ALA A 66 8.41 -1.64 -43.61
N GLU A 67 9.21 -2.38 -42.84
CA GLU A 67 8.70 -3.17 -41.71
C GLU A 67 8.16 -2.31 -40.55
N THR A 68 8.73 -1.13 -40.35
CA THR A 68 8.25 -0.20 -39.31
C THR A 68 6.94 0.45 -39.71
N PHE A 69 6.71 0.64 -41.01
CA PHE A 69 5.43 1.09 -41.55
C PHE A 69 4.31 0.07 -41.34
N ASP A 70 4.59 -1.22 -41.60
CA ASP A 70 3.62 -2.30 -41.36
C ASP A 70 3.31 -2.51 -39.87
N LYS A 71 4.33 -2.37 -39.00
CA LYS A 71 4.14 -2.43 -37.54
C LYS A 71 3.31 -1.24 -37.05
N MET A 72 3.52 -0.05 -37.61
CA MET A 72 2.72 1.14 -37.30
C MET A 72 1.28 1.01 -37.79
N ARG A 73 1.07 0.44 -38.98
CA ARG A 73 -0.28 0.18 -39.53
C ARG A 73 -1.05 -0.84 -38.70
N ARG A 74 -0.40 -1.93 -38.26
CA ARG A 74 -1.01 -2.93 -37.36
C ARG A 74 -1.28 -2.37 -35.96
N ALA A 75 -0.36 -1.56 -35.41
CA ALA A 75 -0.55 -0.90 -34.13
C ALA A 75 -1.73 0.10 -34.18
N ALA A 76 -1.84 0.89 -35.25
CA ALA A 76 -2.94 1.82 -35.47
C ALA A 76 -4.28 1.08 -35.65
N GLN A 77 -4.30 -0.04 -36.38
CA GLN A 77 -5.49 -0.88 -36.53
C GLN A 77 -5.96 -1.46 -35.19
N LEU A 78 -5.02 -1.89 -34.33
CA LEU A 78 -5.32 -2.41 -33.00
C LEU A 78 -5.79 -1.30 -32.05
N GLN A 79 -5.22 -0.10 -32.14
CA GLN A 79 -5.71 1.08 -31.42
C GLN A 79 -7.11 1.51 -31.87
N ALA A 80 -7.39 1.48 -33.17
CA ALA A 80 -8.73 1.75 -33.70
C ALA A 80 -9.75 0.69 -33.24
N GLN A 81 -9.33 -0.57 -33.13
CA GLN A 81 -10.18 -1.65 -32.61
C GLN A 81 -10.45 -1.50 -31.10
N ILE A 82 -9.46 -1.03 -30.34
CA ILE A 82 -9.61 -0.69 -28.91
C ILE A 82 -10.52 0.53 -28.73
N ALA A 83 -10.37 1.57 -29.55
CA ALA A 83 -11.22 2.76 -29.52
C ALA A 83 -12.68 2.42 -29.90
N ALA A 84 -12.89 1.57 -30.91
CA ALA A 84 -14.21 1.07 -31.28
C ALA A 84 -14.86 0.24 -30.15
N ARG A 85 -14.06 -0.57 -29.44
CA ARG A 85 -14.52 -1.32 -28.24
C ARG A 85 -14.80 -0.41 -27.05
N LEU A 86 -14.05 0.66 -26.84
CA LEU A 86 -14.29 1.64 -25.77
C LEU A 86 -15.54 2.49 -26.04
N ASN A 87 -15.81 2.85 -27.30
CA ASN A 87 -17.04 3.53 -27.69
C ASN A 87 -18.30 2.63 -27.62
N SER A 88 -18.12 1.30 -27.50
CA SER A 88 -19.23 0.34 -27.30
C SER A 88 -19.73 0.21 -25.85
N GLY A 89 -19.24 1.06 -24.93
CA GLY A 89 -19.95 1.39 -23.68
C GLY A 89 -20.00 0.32 -22.58
N ILE A 90 -18.92 -0.43 -22.35
CA ILE A 90 -18.88 -1.50 -21.32
C ILE A 90 -18.18 -1.07 -20.00
N LEU A 91 -17.70 0.17 -19.88
CA LEU A 91 -16.92 0.61 -18.70
C LEU A 91 -17.37 1.96 -18.10
N SER A 92 -18.67 2.16 -17.92
CA SER A 92 -19.19 3.32 -17.16
C SER A 92 -20.27 2.88 -16.16
N SER A 93 -19.88 2.13 -15.13
CA SER A 93 -20.78 1.79 -14.03
C SER A 93 -20.07 1.71 -12.68
N TYR A 94 -19.45 2.81 -12.24
CA TYR A 94 -19.25 3.06 -10.81
C TYR A 94 -18.90 4.54 -10.56
N ILE A 95 -19.71 5.20 -9.70
CA ILE A 95 -19.57 6.55 -9.10
C ILE A 95 -20.28 7.71 -9.83
N SER A 96 -21.59 7.84 -9.59
CA SER A 96 -22.27 8.99 -8.92
C SER A 96 -23.68 9.33 -9.46
N SER A 97 -24.63 9.32 -8.52
CA SER A 97 -25.89 10.10 -8.37
C SER A 97 -26.88 10.27 -9.53
N GLU A 98 -28.14 9.90 -9.22
CA GLU A 98 -29.41 10.55 -9.59
C GLU A 98 -29.74 10.92 -11.05
N THR A 99 -30.96 10.53 -11.40
CA THR A 99 -31.81 10.97 -12.52
C THR A 99 -31.45 10.51 -13.94
N ASP A 100 -32.35 9.66 -14.43
CA ASP A 100 -32.95 9.66 -15.77
C ASP A 100 -32.54 8.58 -16.80
N SER A 101 -33.61 8.15 -17.46
CA SER A 101 -33.90 7.03 -18.37
C SER A 101 -32.87 6.56 -19.42
N ARG A 102 -32.75 5.21 -19.59
CA ARG A 102 -33.11 4.46 -20.84
C ARG A 102 -32.63 2.99 -20.88
N LYS A 103 -33.57 2.14 -21.34
CA LYS A 103 -33.48 0.85 -22.07
C LYS A 103 -32.89 -0.37 -21.34
N SER A 104 -33.77 -1.13 -20.69
CA SER A 104 -33.58 -2.54 -20.33
C SER A 104 -33.51 -3.40 -21.60
N LYS A 105 -32.45 -4.22 -21.72
CA LYS A 105 -32.51 -5.42 -22.56
C LYS A 105 -33.53 -6.36 -21.93
N GLU A 106 -34.49 -6.80 -22.74
CA GLU A 106 -35.51 -7.77 -22.34
C GLU A 106 -34.82 -9.04 -21.82
N ILE A 107 -35.09 -9.34 -20.55
CA ILE A 107 -34.77 -10.63 -19.96
C ILE A 107 -35.88 -11.57 -20.45
N PRO A 108 -35.56 -12.69 -21.12
CA PRO A 108 -36.58 -13.62 -21.58
C PRO A 108 -37.36 -14.16 -20.37
N ASN A 109 -38.68 -14.12 -20.45
CA ASN A 109 -39.56 -14.61 -19.40
C ASN A 109 -39.48 -16.14 -19.38
N VAL A 110 -38.79 -16.71 -18.40
CA VAL A 110 -38.61 -18.16 -18.25
C VAL A 110 -39.76 -18.71 -17.40
N ILE A 111 -40.49 -19.70 -17.92
CA ILE A 111 -41.57 -20.41 -17.22
C ILE A 111 -41.19 -21.89 -17.11
N PHE A 112 -41.65 -22.56 -16.06
CA PHE A 112 -41.48 -24.00 -15.88
C PHE A 112 -42.76 -24.72 -16.31
N ASP A 113 -42.62 -25.77 -17.11
CA ASP A 113 -43.74 -26.66 -17.48
C ASP A 113 -44.11 -27.62 -16.33
N GLU A 114 -45.22 -28.35 -16.44
CA GLU A 114 -45.73 -29.30 -15.43
C GLU A 114 -44.70 -30.42 -15.08
N GLU A 115 -43.74 -30.67 -15.97
CA GLU A 115 -42.63 -31.61 -15.80
C GLU A 115 -41.34 -30.98 -15.25
N GLY A 116 -41.34 -29.67 -14.93
CA GLY A 116 -40.21 -28.96 -14.32
C GLY A 116 -39.09 -28.54 -15.27
N LYS A 117 -39.31 -28.55 -16.59
CA LYS A 117 -38.35 -28.10 -17.61
C LYS A 117 -38.49 -26.59 -17.88
N THR A 118 -37.37 -25.90 -18.12
CA THR A 118 -37.34 -24.45 -18.40
C THR A 118 -37.64 -24.17 -19.87
N ILE A 119 -38.80 -23.57 -20.13
CA ILE A 119 -39.25 -23.14 -21.47
C ILE A 119 -39.29 -21.60 -21.56
N ASP A 120 -39.06 -21.06 -22.76
CA ASP A 120 -39.30 -19.64 -23.03
C ASP A 120 -40.82 -19.39 -23.10
N ALA A 121 -41.33 -18.42 -22.33
CA ALA A 121 -42.76 -18.10 -22.31
C ALA A 121 -43.33 -17.67 -23.66
N THR A 122 -42.48 -17.22 -24.60
CA THR A 122 -42.92 -16.63 -25.88
C THR A 122 -42.84 -17.61 -27.04
N THR A 123 -41.86 -18.51 -27.04
CA THR A 123 -41.58 -19.44 -28.15
C THR A 123 -41.84 -20.91 -27.79
N GLY A 124 -42.00 -21.25 -26.50
CA GLY A 124 -42.27 -22.62 -26.05
C GLY A 124 -41.12 -23.61 -26.28
N GLU A 125 -39.94 -23.13 -26.70
CA GLU A 125 -38.76 -23.96 -26.92
C GLU A 125 -38.01 -24.20 -25.60
N GLU A 126 -37.43 -25.40 -25.47
CA GLU A 126 -36.65 -25.78 -24.29
C GLU A 126 -35.34 -25.00 -24.23
N ILE A 127 -35.19 -24.18 -23.18
CA ILE A 127 -33.95 -23.45 -22.92
C ILE A 127 -33.05 -24.32 -22.04
N GLN A 128 -31.91 -24.77 -22.58
CA GLN A 128 -30.87 -25.41 -21.78
C GLN A 128 -30.10 -24.35 -20.97
N LEU A 129 -30.42 -24.25 -19.68
CA LEU A 129 -29.68 -23.39 -18.75
C LEU A 129 -28.24 -23.92 -18.56
N THR A 130 -27.26 -23.22 -19.13
CA THR A 130 -25.84 -23.59 -18.98
C THR A 130 -25.41 -23.40 -17.52
N HIS A 131 -25.28 -24.49 -16.78
CA HIS A 131 -24.79 -24.47 -15.41
C HIS A 131 -23.26 -24.30 -15.42
N TYR A 132 -22.79 -23.16 -14.92
CA TYR A 132 -21.37 -22.91 -14.77
C TYR A 132 -20.84 -23.59 -13.50
N THR A 133 -20.02 -24.63 -13.64
CA THR A 133 -19.29 -25.20 -12.52
C THR A 133 -18.01 -24.42 -12.26
N PRO A 134 -17.79 -23.87 -11.05
CA PRO A 134 -16.57 -23.14 -10.76
C PRO A 134 -15.37 -24.11 -10.73
N THR A 135 -14.50 -24.02 -11.74
CA THR A 135 -13.27 -24.82 -11.82
C THR A 135 -12.04 -23.93 -11.57
N LEU A 136 -11.06 -24.46 -10.83
CA LEU A 136 -9.78 -23.79 -10.57
C LEU A 136 -9.02 -23.53 -11.89
N LYS A 137 -8.42 -22.33 -12.04
CA LYS A 137 -7.68 -21.90 -13.25
C LYS A 137 -6.57 -22.87 -13.70
N ALA A 138 -6.05 -23.71 -12.79
CA ALA A 138 -5.10 -24.77 -13.10
C ALA A 138 -5.69 -25.83 -14.06
N ASN A 139 -6.95 -26.21 -13.87
CA ASN A 139 -7.62 -27.25 -14.66
C ASN A 139 -7.94 -26.76 -16.09
N LEU A 140 -8.24 -25.46 -16.25
CA LEU A 140 -8.43 -24.82 -17.56
C LEU A 140 -7.14 -24.81 -18.40
N ARG A 141 -5.98 -24.62 -17.77
CA ARG A 141 -4.69 -24.63 -18.46
C ARG A 141 -4.30 -26.04 -18.92
N ALA A 142 -4.56 -27.05 -18.09
CA ALA A 142 -4.34 -28.45 -18.44
C ALA A 142 -5.20 -28.90 -19.63
N LYS A 143 -6.50 -28.53 -19.64
CA LYS A 143 -7.44 -28.88 -20.73
C LYS A 143 -7.03 -28.27 -22.08
N ARG A 144 -6.61 -27.00 -22.09
CA ARG A 144 -6.12 -26.33 -23.32
C ARG A 144 -4.84 -26.95 -23.87
N ALA A 145 -3.92 -27.37 -23.00
CA ALA A 145 -2.67 -27.99 -23.44
C ALA A 145 -2.90 -29.35 -24.12
N GLN A 146 -3.87 -30.14 -23.65
CA GLN A 146 -4.24 -31.41 -24.26
C GLN A 146 -4.89 -31.22 -25.64
N GLN A 147 -5.84 -30.28 -25.77
CA GLN A 147 -6.47 -29.95 -27.06
C GLN A 147 -5.45 -29.52 -28.12
N PHE A 148 -4.42 -28.76 -27.72
CA PHE A 148 -3.35 -28.35 -28.63
C PHE A 148 -2.49 -29.53 -29.11
N LYS A 149 -2.31 -30.55 -28.27
CA LYS A 149 -1.52 -31.75 -28.59
C LYS A 149 -2.24 -32.67 -29.58
N GLU A 150 -3.57 -32.71 -29.57
CA GLU A 150 -4.38 -33.50 -30.51
C GLU A 150 -4.35 -32.91 -31.92
N VAL A 151 -4.43 -31.58 -32.06
CA VAL A 151 -4.42 -30.88 -33.37
C VAL A 151 -3.09 -31.04 -34.11
N LEU A 152 -1.97 -31.20 -33.40
CA LEU A 152 -0.66 -31.40 -34.01
C LEU A 152 -0.46 -32.82 -34.55
N GLN A 153 -1.17 -33.82 -34.02
CA GLN A 153 -1.02 -35.22 -34.45
C GLN A 153 -1.80 -35.54 -35.72
N THR A 154 -2.88 -34.81 -36.02
CA THR A 154 -3.71 -35.06 -37.21
C THR A 154 -3.08 -34.60 -38.52
N ASN A 155 -2.07 -33.71 -38.49
CA ASN A 155 -1.45 -33.13 -39.70
C ASN A 155 -0.17 -33.84 -40.19
N ALA A 156 0.32 -34.88 -39.50
CA ALA A 156 1.66 -35.42 -39.74
C ALA A 156 1.76 -36.65 -40.68
N GLN A 157 0.67 -37.12 -41.30
CA GLN A 157 0.73 -38.32 -42.17
C GLN A 157 0.31 -38.05 -43.62
N LYS A 158 1.30 -37.83 -44.51
CA LYS A 158 1.33 -38.30 -45.92
C LYS A 158 2.61 -37.83 -46.65
N LYS A 159 3.45 -38.76 -47.10
CA LYS A 159 4.41 -38.57 -48.22
C LYS A 159 4.47 -39.84 -49.09
N PRO A 160 4.42 -39.74 -50.44
CA PRO A 160 4.50 -40.89 -51.33
C PRO A 160 5.93 -41.17 -51.83
N GLN A 161 6.25 -42.44 -52.14
CA GLN A 161 7.53 -42.87 -52.73
C GLN A 161 7.45 -43.03 -54.25
N LYS A 162 8.53 -42.68 -54.98
CA LYS A 162 8.68 -42.80 -56.44
C LYS A 162 9.52 -44.03 -56.82
N ASN A 163 9.07 -44.80 -57.82
CA ASN A 163 9.79 -45.93 -58.41
C ASN A 163 10.64 -45.48 -59.63
N LEU A 164 11.84 -46.05 -59.77
CA LEU A 164 12.96 -45.56 -60.62
C LEU A 164 13.26 -46.42 -61.88
N THR A 165 12.32 -47.22 -62.37
CA THR A 165 12.57 -48.20 -63.47
C THR A 165 12.38 -47.65 -64.89
N ALA A 166 12.15 -46.34 -65.06
CA ALA A 166 11.76 -45.75 -66.35
C ALA A 166 12.82 -44.78 -66.94
N SER A 167 14.11 -45.14 -66.89
CA SER A 167 15.16 -44.36 -67.57
C SER A 167 15.68 -45.10 -68.80
N PRO A 168 15.74 -44.45 -69.99
CA PRO A 168 16.12 -45.07 -71.27
C PRO A 168 17.62 -45.45 -71.37
N TYR A 169 18.42 -45.11 -70.35
CA TYR A 169 19.85 -45.45 -70.27
C TYR A 169 20.14 -46.58 -69.26
N PHE A 170 19.10 -47.29 -68.82
CA PHE A 170 19.21 -48.42 -67.90
C PHE A 170 19.43 -49.72 -68.67
N ASP A 171 20.64 -50.28 -68.61
CA ASP A 171 20.99 -51.57 -69.20
C ASP A 171 20.85 -52.69 -68.13
N PRO A 172 19.85 -53.60 -68.23
CA PRO A 172 19.59 -54.63 -67.23
C PRO A 172 20.70 -55.69 -67.09
N ARG A 173 21.65 -55.76 -68.01
CA ARG A 173 22.73 -56.77 -67.98
C ARG A 173 23.93 -56.32 -67.13
N LEU A 174 24.03 -55.03 -66.84
CA LEU A 174 25.11 -54.46 -66.05
C LEU A 174 24.68 -54.31 -64.59
N ASN A 175 25.05 -55.28 -63.75
CA ASN A 175 24.80 -55.22 -62.31
C ASN A 175 25.81 -54.30 -61.60
N LEU A 176 25.79 -53.01 -61.93
CA LEU A 176 26.68 -52.00 -61.35
C LEU A 176 26.25 -51.67 -59.93
N LYS A 177 26.96 -52.21 -58.94
CA LYS A 177 26.79 -51.84 -57.52
C LYS A 177 27.11 -50.35 -57.34
N ALA A 178 26.08 -49.54 -57.10
CA ALA A 178 26.22 -48.12 -56.83
C ALA A 178 27.19 -47.86 -55.65
N ALA A 179 28.09 -46.88 -55.81
CA ALA A 179 29.11 -46.54 -54.83
C ALA A 179 28.50 -46.15 -53.46
N ARG A 180 28.85 -46.90 -52.41
CA ARG A 180 28.31 -46.79 -51.04
C ARG A 180 28.92 -45.65 -50.19
N ARG A 181 29.43 -44.56 -50.79
CA ARG A 181 29.87 -43.40 -49.99
C ARG A 181 28.80 -42.30 -50.07
N PRO A 182 28.06 -42.02 -48.98
CA PRO A 182 27.11 -40.92 -48.98
C PRO A 182 27.86 -39.60 -49.12
N ARG A 183 27.51 -38.80 -50.13
CA ARG A 183 28.01 -37.43 -50.26
C ARG A 183 27.49 -36.63 -49.07
N LYS A 184 28.40 -35.99 -48.31
CA LYS A 184 28.05 -35.11 -47.18
C LYS A 184 27.21 -33.94 -47.74
N GLN A 185 25.91 -33.94 -47.46
CA GLN A 185 25.01 -32.87 -47.86
C GLN A 185 25.25 -31.65 -46.96
N LEU A 186 25.21 -30.44 -47.53
CA LEU A 186 25.31 -29.21 -46.74
C LEU A 186 24.10 -29.11 -45.82
N THR A 187 24.32 -29.17 -44.50
CA THR A 187 23.29 -28.95 -43.50
C THR A 187 23.20 -27.47 -43.18
N PHE A 188 22.30 -26.77 -43.86
CA PHE A 188 21.99 -25.39 -43.54
C PHE A 188 21.14 -25.32 -42.27
N TYR A 189 21.49 -24.40 -41.37
CA TYR A 189 20.66 -24.08 -40.21
C TYR A 189 19.64 -23.01 -40.58
N GLU A 190 18.43 -23.11 -40.03
CA GLU A 190 17.39 -22.11 -40.26
C GLU A 190 17.88 -20.71 -39.88
N PRO A 191 17.55 -19.68 -40.69
CA PRO A 191 17.95 -18.31 -40.42
C PRO A 191 17.45 -17.90 -39.04
N GLY A 192 18.34 -17.34 -38.23
CA GLY A 192 18.02 -16.89 -36.87
C GLY A 192 18.27 -17.92 -35.76
N LYS A 193 18.54 -19.20 -36.05
CA LYS A 193 18.85 -20.22 -35.01
C LYS A 193 20.02 -19.80 -34.11
N PHE A 194 21.10 -19.32 -34.72
CA PHE A 194 22.28 -18.85 -33.98
C PHE A 194 22.08 -17.47 -33.34
N ILE A 195 21.20 -16.63 -33.91
CA ILE A 195 20.83 -15.35 -33.31
C ILE A 195 20.08 -15.59 -32.00
N GLN A 196 19.12 -16.52 -31.99
CA GLN A 196 18.40 -16.93 -30.77
C GLN A 196 19.33 -17.58 -29.73
N LEU A 197 20.28 -18.42 -30.18
CA LEU A 197 21.26 -19.03 -29.30
C LEU A 197 22.16 -17.96 -28.65
N ALA A 198 22.64 -17.00 -29.43
CA ALA A 198 23.44 -15.88 -28.93
C ALA A 198 22.64 -15.00 -27.95
N GLN A 199 21.37 -14.74 -28.23
CA GLN A 199 20.49 -14.01 -27.30
C GLN A 199 20.32 -14.77 -25.98
N ARG A 200 20.09 -16.09 -26.00
CA ARG A 200 20.04 -16.92 -24.79
C ARG A 200 21.34 -16.87 -23.98
N ILE A 201 22.49 -16.89 -24.65
CA ILE A 201 23.78 -16.81 -23.97
C ILE A 201 23.94 -15.45 -23.29
N ARG A 202 23.59 -14.36 -23.98
CA ARG A 202 23.63 -13.00 -23.42
C ARG A 202 22.70 -12.84 -22.22
N THR A 203 21.46 -13.34 -22.30
CA THR A 203 20.51 -13.24 -21.17
C THR A 203 20.96 -14.09 -19.99
N LYS A 204 21.50 -15.29 -20.22
CA LYS A 204 22.10 -16.12 -19.17
C LYS A 204 23.26 -15.39 -18.46
N TYR A 205 24.14 -14.76 -19.22
CA TYR A 205 25.25 -13.99 -18.68
C TYR A 205 24.78 -12.77 -17.87
N GLN A 206 23.77 -12.04 -18.36
CA GLN A 206 23.17 -10.92 -17.62
C GLN A 206 22.52 -11.36 -16.30
N LEU A 207 21.84 -12.51 -16.28
CA LEU A 207 21.26 -13.07 -15.06
C LEU A 207 22.35 -13.45 -14.05
N GLN A 208 23.44 -14.05 -14.52
CA GLN A 208 24.57 -14.42 -13.66
C GLN A 208 25.24 -13.18 -13.05
N GLN A 209 25.48 -12.14 -13.86
CA GLN A 209 25.98 -10.85 -13.37
C GLN A 209 25.02 -10.18 -12.37
N LEU A 210 23.72 -10.24 -12.64
CA LEU A 210 22.72 -9.68 -11.71
C LEU A 210 22.75 -10.43 -10.37
N GLN A 211 22.79 -11.76 -10.41
CA GLN A 211 22.89 -12.60 -9.21
C GLN A 211 24.16 -12.30 -8.41
N GLU A 212 25.30 -12.15 -9.06
CA GLU A 212 26.55 -11.79 -8.40
C GLU A 212 26.51 -10.37 -7.81
N SER A 213 25.94 -9.41 -8.54
CA SER A 213 25.76 -8.04 -8.04
C SER A 213 24.83 -7.98 -6.82
N VAL A 214 23.76 -8.78 -6.80
CA VAL A 214 22.84 -8.90 -5.65
C VAL A 214 23.56 -9.56 -4.48
N ALA A 215 24.34 -10.62 -4.72
CA ALA A 215 25.13 -11.26 -3.66
C ALA A 215 26.17 -10.31 -3.05
N GLN A 216 26.86 -9.50 -3.87
CA GLN A 216 27.79 -8.48 -3.39
C GLN A 216 27.07 -7.34 -2.66
N ALA A 217 25.91 -6.91 -3.15
CA ALA A 217 25.09 -5.91 -2.48
C ALA A 217 24.61 -6.40 -1.11
N VAL A 218 24.09 -7.64 -1.01
CA VAL A 218 23.67 -8.27 0.25
C VAL A 218 24.82 -8.42 1.24
N LYS A 219 26.03 -8.76 0.76
CA LYS A 219 27.24 -8.78 1.58
C LYS A 219 27.62 -7.38 2.08
N ARG A 220 27.56 -6.36 1.21
CA ARG A 220 27.87 -4.96 1.55
C ARG A 220 26.83 -4.31 2.49
N THR A 221 25.57 -4.69 2.39
CA THR A 221 24.48 -4.11 3.21
C THR A 221 24.29 -4.82 4.56
N GLY A 222 25.06 -5.86 4.88
CA GLY A 222 25.01 -6.54 6.18
C GLY A 222 23.67 -7.23 6.48
N ILE A 223 22.81 -7.42 5.47
CA ILE A 223 21.48 -8.02 5.64
C ILE A 223 21.59 -9.51 5.98
N ALA A 224 22.62 -10.20 5.50
CA ALA A 224 22.90 -11.58 5.88
C ALA A 224 23.33 -11.72 7.35
N SER A 225 24.09 -10.76 7.89
CA SER A 225 24.40 -10.72 9.33
C SER A 225 23.15 -10.44 10.15
N ALA A 226 22.29 -9.49 9.75
CA ALA A 226 21.06 -9.17 10.48
C ALA A 226 20.03 -10.31 10.46
N ALA A 227 19.86 -11.00 9.32
CA ALA A 227 19.00 -12.17 9.21
C ALA A 227 19.53 -13.35 10.06
N LYS A 228 20.85 -13.59 10.06
CA LYS A 228 21.49 -14.61 10.90
C LYS A 228 21.41 -14.28 12.39
N LEU A 229 21.52 -13.00 12.75
CA LEU A 229 21.31 -12.49 14.12
C LEU A 229 19.85 -12.64 14.57
N SER A 230 18.86 -12.59 13.66
CA SER A 230 17.46 -12.83 14.02
C SER A 230 17.13 -14.30 14.30
N THR A 231 17.89 -15.23 13.72
CA THR A 231 17.77 -16.68 13.98
C THR A 231 18.53 -17.11 15.24
N ILE A 232 19.54 -16.34 15.65
CA ILE A 232 20.16 -16.46 16.96
C ILE A 232 19.14 -15.88 17.94
N GLN A 233 18.20 -16.71 18.40
CA GLN A 233 17.60 -16.45 19.70
C GLN A 233 18.79 -16.21 20.64
N PRO A 234 18.89 -15.05 21.32
CA PRO A 234 19.66 -15.03 22.53
C PRO A 234 18.91 -15.96 23.47
N LYS A 235 19.18 -17.27 23.37
CA LYS A 235 19.09 -18.14 24.52
C LYS A 235 20.01 -17.44 25.50
N ARG A 236 19.43 -16.65 26.40
CA ARG A 236 20.02 -16.52 27.72
C ARG A 236 20.19 -17.98 28.13
N VAL A 237 21.41 -18.48 27.95
CA VAL A 237 21.84 -19.69 28.64
C VAL A 237 21.90 -19.21 30.08
N VAL A 238 20.72 -19.11 30.70
CA VAL A 238 20.64 -19.35 32.12
C VAL A 238 21.00 -20.81 32.16
N ASP A 239 22.16 -21.13 32.71
CA ASP A 239 22.51 -22.50 33.02
C ASP A 239 21.50 -22.96 34.09
N GLU A 240 20.30 -23.37 33.64
CA GLU A 240 19.25 -23.97 34.47
C GLU A 240 19.77 -25.22 35.20
N THR A 241 20.96 -25.69 34.83
CA THR A 241 21.67 -26.82 35.41
C THR A 241 22.36 -26.50 36.72
N GLU A 242 22.72 -25.23 37.00
CA GLU A 242 23.36 -24.85 38.27
C GLU A 242 22.30 -24.39 39.26
N VAL A 243 21.66 -25.37 39.91
CA VAL A 243 20.79 -25.11 41.08
C VAL A 243 21.70 -24.67 42.23
N PRO A 244 21.54 -23.44 42.77
CA PRO A 244 22.33 -22.99 43.92
C PRO A 244 22.12 -23.91 45.13
N GLU A 245 23.18 -24.11 45.92
CA GLU A 245 23.11 -24.92 47.15
C GLU A 245 22.15 -24.34 48.20
N LEU A 246 21.91 -23.03 48.12
CA LEU A 246 20.92 -22.30 48.91
C LEU A 246 20.16 -21.31 48.02
N GLU A 247 18.85 -21.27 48.15
CA GLU A 247 18.04 -20.25 47.49
C GLU A 247 18.26 -18.88 48.16
N TRP A 248 18.32 -17.82 47.36
CA TRP A 248 18.70 -16.48 47.81
C TRP A 248 17.78 -15.89 48.90
N TRP A 249 16.55 -16.37 49.03
CA TRP A 249 15.61 -15.95 50.08
C TRP A 249 15.86 -16.70 51.40
N ASP A 250 16.36 -17.94 51.34
CA ASP A 250 16.70 -18.76 52.51
C ASP A 250 17.99 -18.31 53.20
N VAL A 251 18.92 -17.72 52.44
CA VAL A 251 20.16 -17.14 52.99
C VAL A 251 19.89 -16.17 54.13
N TYR A 252 18.78 -15.43 54.06
CA TYR A 252 18.40 -14.50 55.12
C TYR A 252 17.70 -15.19 56.30
N ILE A 253 17.17 -16.39 56.15
CA ILE A 253 16.44 -17.07 57.24
C ILE A 253 17.39 -17.91 58.09
N LEU A 254 18.46 -18.41 57.47
CA LEU A 254 19.48 -19.26 58.10
C LEU A 254 20.49 -18.43 58.92
N ARG A 255 21.22 -19.10 59.82
CA ARG A 255 22.30 -18.47 60.59
C ARG A 255 23.53 -18.22 59.72
N ASP A 256 24.28 -17.17 60.08
CA ASP A 256 25.55 -16.83 59.43
C ASP A 256 26.52 -18.02 59.46
N GLY A 257 26.97 -18.45 58.28
CA GLY A 257 27.89 -19.59 58.11
C GLY A 257 27.25 -20.88 57.59
N VAL A 258 25.92 -20.93 57.41
CA VAL A 258 25.27 -22.04 56.71
C VAL A 258 25.35 -21.81 55.20
N THR A 259 26.00 -22.72 54.48
CA THR A 259 26.24 -22.60 53.02
C THR A 259 25.44 -23.58 52.16
N SER A 260 24.79 -24.58 52.78
CA SER A 260 23.98 -25.60 52.11
C SER A 260 22.85 -26.08 53.03
N TYR A 261 21.75 -26.57 52.44
CA TYR A 261 20.67 -27.23 53.18
C TYR A 261 21.12 -28.49 53.94
N SER A 262 22.30 -29.03 53.65
CA SER A 262 22.87 -30.17 54.38
C SER A 262 22.95 -29.93 55.90
N ALA A 263 23.15 -28.68 56.33
CA ALA A 263 23.18 -28.31 57.74
C ALA A 263 21.86 -28.64 58.50
N LEU A 264 20.73 -28.74 57.78
CA LEU A 264 19.46 -29.19 58.35
C LEU A 264 19.44 -30.70 58.60
N ASN A 265 20.08 -31.48 57.73
CA ASN A 265 20.22 -32.93 57.90
C ASN A 265 21.16 -33.23 59.08
N ASP A 266 22.30 -32.53 59.16
CA ASP A 266 23.26 -32.70 60.26
C ASP A 266 22.62 -32.38 61.62
N ALA A 267 21.81 -31.31 61.69
CA ALA A 267 21.05 -30.97 62.89
C ALA A 267 20.03 -32.05 63.26
N ALA A 268 19.35 -32.65 62.28
CA ALA A 268 18.39 -33.72 62.51
C ALA A 268 19.06 -35.01 63.03
N GLU A 269 20.24 -35.36 62.50
CA GLU A 269 21.03 -36.53 62.94
C GLU A 269 21.52 -36.38 64.38
N HIS A 270 21.88 -35.16 64.79
CA HIS A 270 22.27 -34.83 66.16
C HIS A 270 21.07 -34.57 67.12
N GLY A 271 19.83 -34.80 66.68
CA GLY A 271 18.63 -34.60 67.50
C GLY A 271 18.34 -33.13 67.86
N LEU A 272 18.95 -32.18 67.14
CA LEU A 272 18.76 -30.74 67.35
C LEU A 272 17.50 -30.27 66.61
N PRO A 273 16.70 -29.38 67.21
CA PRO A 273 15.53 -28.82 66.52
C PRO A 273 15.98 -27.91 65.38
N THR A 274 15.18 -27.83 64.30
CA THR A 274 15.40 -26.92 63.14
C THR A 274 15.70 -25.47 63.55
N SER A 275 15.16 -25.06 64.70
CA SER A 275 15.39 -23.77 65.32
C SER A 275 16.85 -23.47 65.72
N ALA A 276 17.73 -24.49 65.70
CA ALA A 276 19.17 -24.37 65.92
C ALA A 276 19.92 -23.88 64.67
N VAL A 277 19.39 -24.13 63.47
CA VAL A 277 19.98 -23.72 62.17
C VAL A 277 19.38 -22.39 61.69
N VAL A 278 18.15 -22.11 62.10
CA VAL A 278 17.41 -20.89 61.76
C VAL A 278 17.82 -19.72 62.67
N ASN A 279 17.90 -18.53 62.08
CA ASN A 279 18.16 -17.29 62.82
C ASN A 279 16.88 -16.77 63.49
N LYS A 280 16.70 -17.13 64.77
CA LYS A 280 15.54 -16.70 65.59
C LYS A 280 15.46 -15.18 65.78
N ALA A 281 16.54 -14.43 65.54
CA ALA A 281 16.53 -12.98 65.71
C ALA A 281 15.72 -12.27 64.63
N TRP A 282 15.59 -12.87 63.43
CA TRP A 282 14.92 -12.23 62.29
C TRP A 282 13.48 -12.72 62.08
N ILE A 283 13.10 -13.87 62.64
CA ILE A 283 11.72 -14.38 62.60
C ILE A 283 10.97 -13.91 63.84
N THR A 284 10.00 -13.02 63.65
CA THR A 284 9.13 -12.51 64.73
C THR A 284 7.66 -12.78 64.40
N ASN A 285 6.77 -12.57 65.37
CA ASN A 285 5.32 -12.62 65.18
C ASN A 285 4.74 -11.37 64.48
N LEU A 286 5.60 -10.45 64.03
CA LEU A 286 5.19 -9.24 63.34
C LEU A 286 4.93 -9.54 61.87
N VAL A 287 3.78 -9.07 61.38
CA VAL A 287 3.40 -9.19 59.97
C VAL A 287 3.65 -7.86 59.27
N GLU A 288 4.57 -7.84 58.31
CA GLU A 288 4.78 -6.67 57.48
C GLU A 288 3.62 -6.47 56.50
N HIS A 289 3.21 -5.21 56.33
CA HIS A 289 2.30 -4.84 55.25
C HIS A 289 3.17 -4.20 54.17
N PRO A 290 3.31 -4.82 52.99
CA PRO A 290 4.21 -4.32 51.95
C PRO A 290 3.77 -2.93 51.49
N VAL A 291 4.73 -2.19 50.94
CA VAL A 291 4.49 -0.81 50.47
C VAL A 291 3.39 -0.82 49.41
N LYS A 292 2.32 -0.05 49.67
CA LYS A 292 1.20 0.11 48.74
C LYS A 292 1.67 0.89 47.51
N LEU A 293 1.89 0.20 46.40
CA LEU A 293 2.18 0.82 45.11
C LEU A 293 0.91 1.39 44.49
N LYS A 294 1.04 2.53 43.81
CA LYS A 294 -0.04 3.10 42.99
C LYS A 294 -0.31 2.17 41.80
N ALA A 295 -1.57 2.08 41.40
CA ALA A 295 -1.91 1.31 40.21
C ALA A 295 -1.24 1.96 38.99
N PRO A 296 -0.59 1.18 38.10
CA PRO A 296 0.03 1.74 36.89
C PRO A 296 -0.93 2.52 35.99
N LYS A 297 -2.25 2.26 36.12
CA LYS A 297 -3.33 2.92 35.38
C LYS A 297 -4.01 4.07 36.14
N GLU A 298 -3.50 4.44 37.31
CA GLU A 298 -4.10 5.52 38.10
C GLU A 298 -3.95 6.85 37.35
N LEU A 299 -5.08 7.41 36.90
CA LEU A 299 -5.09 8.68 36.19
C LEU A 299 -4.71 9.80 37.16
N SER A 300 -3.69 10.60 36.81
CA SER A 300 -3.29 11.78 37.60
C SER A 300 -4.45 12.78 37.80
N LYS A 301 -5.39 12.82 36.85
CA LYS A 301 -6.61 13.63 36.93
C LYS A 301 -7.83 12.73 36.88
N ARG A 302 -8.85 13.05 37.67
CA ARG A 302 -10.15 12.39 37.58
C ARG A 302 -10.70 12.56 36.16
N PRO A 303 -11.31 11.53 35.56
CA PRO A 303 -11.87 11.63 34.22
C PRO A 303 -12.97 12.69 34.20
N GLU A 304 -12.87 13.64 33.27
CA GLU A 304 -13.90 14.66 33.06
C GLU A 304 -15.11 14.02 32.38
N ILE A 305 -16.26 14.01 33.06
CA ILE A 305 -17.51 13.50 32.49
C ILE A 305 -18.08 14.57 31.56
N PRO A 306 -18.24 14.29 30.25
CA PRO A 306 -18.82 15.26 29.33
C PRO A 306 -20.27 15.59 29.72
N LEU A 307 -20.56 16.86 29.97
CA LEU A 307 -21.92 17.31 30.27
C LEU A 307 -22.77 17.34 28.99
N LEU A 308 -23.77 16.48 28.92
CA LEU A 308 -24.70 16.42 27.80
C LEU A 308 -25.98 17.19 28.14
N LEU A 309 -26.38 18.08 27.24
CA LEU A 309 -27.59 18.87 27.40
C LEU A 309 -28.76 18.25 26.62
N THR A 310 -29.93 18.27 27.23
CA THR A 310 -31.19 17.93 26.54
C THR A 310 -31.47 18.91 25.39
N LYS A 311 -32.34 18.52 24.46
CA LYS A 311 -32.74 19.41 23.36
C LYS A 311 -33.43 20.69 23.88
N LYS A 312 -34.18 20.59 24.98
CA LYS A 312 -34.87 21.73 25.62
C LYS A 312 -33.88 22.72 26.23
N GLU A 313 -32.89 22.23 26.95
CA GLU A 313 -31.83 23.07 27.53
C GLU A 313 -30.97 23.73 26.46
N ARG A 314 -30.58 23.00 25.41
CA ARG A 314 -29.87 23.59 24.25
C ARG A 314 -30.68 24.71 23.60
N LYS A 315 -32.00 24.54 23.47
CA LYS A 315 -32.91 25.57 22.94
C LYS A 315 -33.00 26.77 23.88
N LYS A 316 -33.04 26.54 25.20
CA LYS A 316 -33.06 27.59 26.24
C LYS A 316 -31.77 28.41 26.22
N LEU A 317 -30.61 27.74 26.27
CA LEU A 317 -29.29 28.37 26.21
C LEU A 317 -29.11 29.19 24.92
N ARG A 318 -29.47 28.63 23.76
CA ARG A 318 -29.43 29.36 22.48
C ARG A 318 -30.33 30.60 22.48
N ARG A 319 -31.51 30.53 23.10
CA ARG A 319 -32.44 31.67 23.19
C ARG A 319 -31.87 32.76 24.10
N GLN A 320 -31.36 32.38 25.28
CA GLN A 320 -30.75 33.31 26.23
C GLN A 320 -29.52 34.01 25.63
N ASN A 321 -28.57 33.27 25.05
CA ASN A 321 -27.38 33.88 24.42
C ASN A 321 -27.75 34.81 23.25
N ARG A 322 -28.84 34.51 22.52
CA ARG A 322 -29.33 35.41 21.45
C ARG A 322 -30.00 36.66 22.00
N GLN A 323 -30.78 36.53 23.08
CA GLN A 323 -31.42 37.65 23.75
C GLN A 323 -30.36 38.59 24.34
N GLU A 324 -29.35 38.04 25.01
CA GLU A 324 -28.23 38.79 25.56
C GLU A 324 -27.44 39.50 24.46
N ALA A 325 -27.04 38.80 23.39
CA ALA A 325 -26.32 39.43 22.27
C ALA A 325 -27.14 40.52 21.55
N GLN A 326 -28.47 40.38 21.50
CA GLN A 326 -29.36 41.43 20.97
C GLN A 326 -29.45 42.61 21.92
N LYS A 327 -29.57 42.36 23.23
CA LYS A 327 -29.61 43.39 24.27
C LYS A 327 -28.30 44.18 24.29
N GLU A 328 -27.16 43.50 24.26
CA GLU A 328 -25.83 44.11 24.18
C GLU A 328 -25.69 44.99 22.93
N ARG A 329 -26.16 44.52 21.77
CA ARG A 329 -26.16 45.35 20.54
C ARG A 329 -27.06 46.58 20.67
N GLN A 330 -28.24 46.44 21.25
CA GLN A 330 -29.15 47.58 21.49
C GLN A 330 -28.56 48.57 22.50
N GLU A 331 -27.93 48.09 23.57
CA GLU A 331 -27.24 48.91 24.56
C GLU A 331 -26.07 49.67 23.92
N LYS A 332 -25.27 49.03 23.05
CA LYS A 332 -24.21 49.71 22.26
C LYS A 332 -24.76 50.81 21.36
N VAL A 333 -25.92 50.60 20.75
CA VAL A 333 -26.59 51.63 19.92
C VAL A 333 -27.14 52.75 20.81
N ARG A 334 -27.75 52.43 21.95
CA ARG A 334 -28.26 53.41 22.93
C ARG A 334 -27.14 54.28 23.51
N LEU A 335 -25.97 53.70 23.73
CA LEU A 335 -24.77 54.42 24.19
C LEU A 335 -24.05 55.18 23.05
N GLY A 336 -24.48 55.02 21.79
CA GLY A 336 -23.87 55.68 20.64
C GLY A 336 -22.54 55.08 20.16
N LEU A 337 -22.10 53.93 20.71
CA LEU A 337 -20.87 53.24 20.28
C LEU A 337 -21.02 52.58 18.91
N MET A 338 -22.24 52.28 18.50
CA MET A 338 -22.55 51.73 17.18
C MET A 338 -23.70 52.51 16.54
N PRO A 339 -23.61 52.86 15.24
CA PRO A 339 -24.74 53.44 14.54
C PRO A 339 -25.90 52.43 14.44
N PRO A 340 -27.16 52.90 14.42
CA PRO A 340 -28.30 52.05 14.14
C PRO A 340 -28.12 51.27 12.83
N PRO A 341 -28.47 49.97 12.79
CA PRO A 341 -28.32 49.18 11.58
C PRO A 341 -29.27 49.68 10.48
N GLU A 342 -28.76 49.87 9.27
CA GLU A 342 -29.54 50.26 8.11
C GLU A 342 -30.66 49.24 7.77
N PRO A 343 -31.78 49.71 7.19
CA PRO A 343 -32.85 48.83 6.75
C PRO A 343 -32.37 47.86 5.66
N LYS A 344 -32.78 46.60 5.79
CA LYS A 344 -32.39 45.53 4.87
C LYS A 344 -33.20 45.62 3.56
N VAL A 345 -32.68 46.27 2.53
CA VAL A 345 -33.34 46.34 1.22
C VAL A 345 -33.02 45.08 0.39
N ARG A 346 -33.96 44.61 -0.41
CA ARG A 346 -33.79 43.52 -1.40
C ARG A 346 -34.37 44.01 -2.72
N LEU A 347 -33.93 43.50 -3.86
CA LEU A 347 -34.52 43.83 -5.17
C LEU A 347 -36.04 43.61 -5.19
N ALA A 348 -36.53 42.52 -4.58
CA ALA A 348 -37.96 42.24 -4.43
C ALA A 348 -38.71 43.27 -3.54
N ASN A 349 -38.04 43.90 -2.58
CA ASN A 349 -38.63 44.87 -1.67
C ASN A 349 -38.33 46.33 -2.08
N LEU A 350 -37.66 46.53 -3.22
CA LEU A 350 -37.11 47.82 -3.63
C LEU A 350 -38.22 48.85 -3.83
N MET A 351 -39.25 48.51 -4.61
CA MET A 351 -40.41 49.37 -4.87
C MET A 351 -41.21 49.71 -3.59
N ARG A 352 -41.21 48.82 -2.60
CA ARG A 352 -41.95 49.04 -1.34
C ARG A 352 -41.19 49.94 -0.36
N VAL A 353 -39.86 49.90 -0.37
CA VAL A 353 -39.01 50.61 0.62
C VAL A 353 -38.47 51.93 0.08
N LEU A 354 -38.10 51.97 -1.21
CA LEU A 354 -37.49 53.12 -1.89
C LEU A 354 -38.31 53.51 -3.14
N GLY A 355 -39.63 53.33 -3.10
CA GLY A 355 -40.50 53.52 -4.27
C GLY A 355 -40.46 54.94 -4.84
N SER A 356 -40.47 55.98 -4.00
CA SER A 356 -40.34 57.38 -4.41
C SER A 356 -39.06 57.64 -5.20
N ASP A 357 -37.94 57.12 -4.70
CA ASP A 357 -36.60 57.36 -5.24
C ASP A 357 -36.35 56.49 -6.48
N ALA A 358 -36.93 55.29 -6.50
CA ALA A 358 -36.81 54.37 -7.61
C ALA A 358 -37.67 54.77 -8.82
N VAL A 359 -38.73 55.56 -8.62
CA VAL A 359 -39.49 56.18 -9.72
C VAL A 359 -38.69 57.32 -10.36
N GLN A 360 -37.88 58.05 -9.59
CA GLN A 360 -37.01 59.10 -10.13
C GLN A 360 -35.80 58.51 -10.88
N ASP A 361 -35.01 57.66 -10.23
CA ASP A 361 -33.80 57.06 -10.80
C ASP A 361 -33.74 55.53 -10.56
N PRO A 362 -34.38 54.71 -11.40
CA PRO A 362 -34.50 53.27 -11.17
C PRO A 362 -33.13 52.55 -11.14
N SER A 363 -32.21 52.92 -12.03
CA SER A 363 -30.89 52.29 -12.11
C SER A 363 -29.99 52.62 -10.92
N LYS A 364 -30.09 53.85 -10.37
CA LYS A 364 -29.29 54.28 -9.21
C LYS A 364 -29.71 53.55 -7.94
N VAL A 365 -31.03 53.45 -7.72
CA VAL A 365 -31.57 52.74 -6.56
C VAL A 365 -31.30 51.23 -6.68
N GLU A 366 -31.39 50.67 -7.88
CA GLU A 366 -31.02 49.27 -8.11
C GLU A 366 -29.53 49.01 -7.81
N ALA A 367 -28.64 49.86 -8.33
CA ALA A 367 -27.20 49.75 -8.08
C ALA A 367 -26.88 49.85 -6.57
N TYR A 368 -27.54 50.77 -5.85
CA TYR A 368 -27.41 50.89 -4.40
C TYR A 368 -27.84 49.61 -3.67
N VAL A 369 -29.01 49.06 -4.01
CA VAL A 369 -29.52 47.83 -3.39
C VAL A 369 -28.64 46.61 -3.72
N ARG A 370 -28.13 46.51 -4.95
CA ARG A 370 -27.15 45.47 -5.34
C ARG A 370 -25.85 45.62 -4.55
N ALA A 371 -25.31 46.83 -4.41
CA ALA A 371 -24.12 47.10 -3.59
C ALA A 371 -24.35 46.72 -2.11
N GLN A 372 -25.52 47.03 -1.55
CA GLN A 372 -25.88 46.65 -0.18
C GLN A 372 -26.05 45.12 -0.03
N MET A 373 -26.59 44.43 -1.05
CA MET A 373 -26.67 42.97 -1.08
C MET A 373 -25.28 42.33 -1.17
N GLU A 374 -24.41 42.85 -2.03
CA GLU A 374 -23.05 42.39 -2.22
C GLU A 374 -22.20 42.65 -0.98
N SER A 375 -22.32 43.82 -0.34
CA SER A 375 -21.68 44.12 0.93
C SER A 375 -22.07 43.12 2.02
N ARG A 376 -23.35 42.74 2.13
CA ARG A 376 -23.80 41.69 3.06
C ARG A 376 -23.25 40.31 2.71
N LYS A 377 -23.22 39.96 1.43
CA LYS A 377 -22.64 38.70 0.95
C LYS A 377 -21.15 38.65 1.29
N ARG A 378 -20.41 39.72 0.99
CA ARG A 378 -18.99 39.89 1.29
C ARG A 378 -18.71 39.85 2.78
N ALA A 379 -19.52 40.49 3.62
CA ALA A 379 -19.37 40.45 5.07
C ALA A 379 -19.58 39.03 5.63
N HIS A 380 -20.57 38.29 5.10
CA HIS A 380 -20.79 36.89 5.46
C HIS A 380 -19.61 36.00 5.03
N GLU A 381 -19.14 36.16 3.79
CA GLU A 381 -17.99 35.43 3.26
C GLU A 381 -16.70 35.77 4.01
N ALA A 382 -16.46 37.04 4.32
CA ALA A 382 -15.32 37.49 5.12
C ALA A 382 -15.38 36.93 6.55
N SER A 383 -16.54 36.91 7.18
CA SER A 383 -16.72 36.28 8.50
C SER A 383 -16.47 34.77 8.46
N ASN A 384 -16.90 34.09 7.39
CA ASN A 384 -16.62 32.67 7.20
C ASN A 384 -15.15 32.41 6.89
N ALA A 385 -14.50 33.27 6.11
CA ALA A 385 -13.08 33.21 5.80
C ALA A 385 -12.23 33.43 7.06
N ALA A 386 -12.58 34.39 7.91
CA ALA A 386 -11.92 34.61 9.20
C ALA A 386 -12.11 33.43 10.16
N ARG A 387 -13.27 32.76 10.15
CA ARG A 387 -13.52 31.53 10.92
C ARG A 387 -12.90 30.27 10.29
N LYS A 388 -12.50 30.32 9.03
CA LYS A 388 -11.94 29.18 8.32
C LYS A 388 -10.55 28.90 8.88
N LEU A 389 -10.35 27.65 9.29
CA LEU A 389 -9.11 27.20 9.87
C LEU A 389 -7.97 27.32 8.86
N THR A 390 -6.83 27.89 9.26
CA THR A 390 -5.64 27.92 8.39
C THR A 390 -5.14 26.49 8.16
N LYS A 391 -4.37 26.26 7.08
CA LYS A 391 -3.84 24.93 6.76
C LYS A 391 -3.04 24.34 7.93
N GLU A 392 -2.26 25.18 8.62
CA GLU A 392 -1.46 24.80 9.79
C GLU A 392 -2.34 24.47 10.99
N GLN A 393 -3.33 25.30 11.31
CA GLN A 393 -4.28 25.03 12.39
C GLN A 393 -5.08 23.74 12.12
N ALA A 394 -5.45 23.47 10.86
CA ALA A 394 -6.10 22.23 10.46
C ALA A 394 -5.19 21.01 10.63
N ARG A 395 -3.92 21.14 10.24
CA ARG A 395 -2.89 20.11 10.48
C ARG A 395 -2.72 19.85 11.96
N TYR A 396 -2.61 20.90 12.79
CA TYR A 396 -2.46 20.77 14.24
C TYR A 396 -3.67 20.09 14.88
N LYS A 397 -4.91 20.49 14.52
CA LYS A 397 -6.13 19.81 15.00
C LYS A 397 -6.20 18.35 14.55
N ARG A 398 -5.75 18.03 13.32
CA ARG A 398 -5.68 16.65 12.83
C ARG A 398 -4.65 15.82 13.60
N ILE A 399 -3.45 16.36 13.83
CA ILE A 399 -2.42 15.71 14.63
C ILE A 399 -2.93 15.48 16.05
N LYS A 400 -3.55 16.49 16.68
CA LYS A 400 -4.12 16.35 18.03
C LYS A 400 -5.25 15.32 18.10
N LYS A 401 -6.05 15.16 17.04
CA LYS A 401 -7.11 14.13 16.98
C LYS A 401 -6.54 12.71 16.86
N ILE A 402 -5.45 12.54 16.12
CA ILE A 402 -4.81 11.23 15.88
C ILE A 402 -3.86 10.86 17.03
N LYS A 403 -3.22 11.87 17.65
CA LYS A 403 -2.29 11.68 18.76
C LYS A 403 -3.08 11.23 19.99
N GLU A 404 -3.01 9.95 20.27
CA GLU A 404 -3.53 9.35 21.49
C GLU A 404 -2.61 9.68 22.68
N ASP A 405 -3.18 9.69 23.88
CA ASP A 405 -2.40 9.78 25.11
C ASP A 405 -1.88 8.39 25.48
N THR A 406 -0.60 8.15 25.20
CA THR A 406 0.08 6.88 25.46
C THR A 406 0.67 6.79 26.88
N SER A 407 0.37 7.74 27.76
CA SER A 407 0.98 7.80 29.10
C SER A 407 0.51 6.68 30.02
N THR A 408 -0.75 6.24 29.89
CA THR A 408 -1.37 5.24 30.80
C THR A 408 -1.44 3.85 30.18
N ILE A 409 -1.90 3.75 28.94
CA ILE A 409 -2.09 2.48 28.22
C ILE A 409 -1.66 2.68 26.78
N VAL A 410 -0.91 1.71 26.25
CA VAL A 410 -0.55 1.66 24.83
C VAL A 410 -1.14 0.38 24.24
N HIS A 411 -1.96 0.54 23.19
CA HIS A 411 -2.49 -0.58 22.44
C HIS A 411 -1.47 -1.01 21.39
N VAL A 412 -0.96 -2.24 21.51
CA VAL A 412 0.05 -2.80 20.60
C VAL A 412 -0.58 -3.91 19.77
N ALA A 413 -0.52 -3.79 18.45
CA ALA A 413 -0.93 -4.83 17.51
C ALA A 413 0.33 -5.46 16.89
N VAL A 414 0.45 -6.80 17.00
CA VAL A 414 1.55 -7.57 16.43
C VAL A 414 1.04 -8.29 15.19
N TYR A 415 1.70 -8.08 14.06
CA TYR A 415 1.34 -8.68 12.78
C TYR A 415 2.41 -9.69 12.36
N ARG A 416 1.99 -10.90 11.99
CA ARG A 416 2.84 -11.86 11.27
C ARG A 416 2.35 -11.95 9.84
N GLN A 417 3.23 -11.63 8.90
CA GLN A 417 2.97 -11.82 7.48
C GLN A 417 3.42 -13.24 7.09
N ALA A 418 2.53 -14.01 6.48
CA ALA A 418 2.81 -15.35 5.95
C ALA A 418 3.44 -15.28 4.57
#